data_AF-A0A085M9E6-F1
#
_entry.id   AF-A0A085M9E6-F1
#
_cell.length_a   1.000
_cell.length_b   1.000
_cell.length_c   1.000
_cell.angle_alpha   90.00
_cell.angle_beta   90.00
_cell.angle_gamma   90.00
#
_symmetry.space_group_name_H-M   'P 1'
#
loop_
_entity.id
_entity.type
_entity.pdbx_description
1 polymer ?
#
loop_
_entity_poly.entity_id
_entity_poly.type
_entity_poly.pdbx_seq_one_letter_code
_entity_poly.pdbx_strand_id
1 'polypeptide(L)'
;LELSSPHPAESKCVVTLKSSERGWESNTNICDRMPRASGEGLLPDCDPRRQTTGLEKPAYRKRKNKGLLRFSEILFLRLAMIYLRNIFSGTRLAKSAFRFLSCGKMSEALIAVCQMRSESNTEKNWKTCEYLMRTARDRAARMVFFPECFDYMEMSRRESVENALTEDGEFIGRFRSLAKELDVWVSLGGFHEKCNQDSKRVYNSHLIIDSSGNVVLKYRKLHLFDVDVPNEVSVRESDYTLAGEHIPPPVGTPVGMLSASTCYDLRFPELCRIARQRGAEILCFPSAFMINTGMAHWEVLLRSRAIDYQCYVVAAAQFGKHNEKRSSYGHAMVVDPWGNVVAQCSNTEPSLCFASIDLPFLQTVRKRLPVMDHLRQDLYRTATVCERLDPHLGKESYAFAEKVIPKSCVFYSTRLTYAFVNRKPVVEGHVLVAPQRCVTKLSMLDAEEVADLFMCVQEIERTLEKFYGLSSSTVCLQDGPDAGQTVKHVHVHVLPRRRNDFTENDDVYVALERHDKDPSDNSWRSVEEMSKEAAVFRNLFYQRQ
;
A
#
# COMPACT_ATOMS: atom_id res chain seq x y z
N LEU A 1 51.42 39.00 16.84
CA LEU A 1 51.32 39.53 18.21
C LEU A 1 50.44 38.59 19.01
N GLU A 2 51.08 37.54 19.54
CA GLU A 2 50.89 36.97 20.89
C GLU A 2 49.66 37.39 21.71
N LEU A 3 48.79 36.45 22.11
CA LEU A 3 48.83 35.74 23.41
C LEU A 3 47.47 35.14 23.83
N SER A 4 47.56 33.89 24.29
CA SER A 4 46.86 33.27 25.44
C SER A 4 45.33 33.16 25.49
N SER A 5 44.88 31.90 25.57
CA SER A 5 43.66 31.45 26.26
C SER A 5 43.65 31.89 27.73
N PRO A 6 42.47 31.94 28.36
CA PRO A 6 42.16 30.88 29.33
C PRO A 6 40.70 30.42 29.33
N HIS A 7 40.49 29.16 29.72
CA HIS A 7 39.21 28.65 30.25
C HIS A 7 38.73 29.50 31.45
N PRO A 8 37.41 29.54 31.70
CA PRO A 8 36.94 28.88 32.91
C PRO A 8 35.56 28.19 32.81
N ALA A 9 35.49 27.10 33.59
CA ALA A 9 34.41 26.69 34.48
C ALA A 9 32.96 26.47 33.97
N GLU A 10 32.54 25.24 34.20
CA GLU A 10 31.17 24.76 34.43
C GLU A 10 30.23 25.81 35.06
N SER A 11 29.14 26.10 34.36
CA SER A 11 27.96 26.72 34.96
C SER A 11 26.80 25.73 34.88
N LYS A 12 26.46 25.15 36.05
CA LYS A 12 25.20 24.46 36.30
C LYS A 12 24.06 25.45 36.08
N CYS A 13 23.33 25.31 34.98
CA CYS A 13 22.06 26.00 34.82
C CYS A 13 20.98 25.18 35.53
N VAL A 14 20.73 25.55 36.80
CA VAL A 14 19.54 25.13 37.56
C VAL A 14 18.36 25.90 37.00
N VAL A 15 17.54 25.26 36.17
CA VAL A 15 16.21 25.80 35.82
C VAL A 15 15.25 25.34 36.92
N THR A 16 14.97 26.25 37.84
CA THR A 16 13.84 26.17 38.77
C THR A 16 12.53 26.13 37.99
N LEU A 17 11.93 24.95 37.85
CA LEU A 17 10.54 24.79 37.46
C LEU A 17 9.66 25.17 38.65
N LYS A 18 9.02 26.34 38.57
CA LYS A 18 7.88 26.67 39.45
C LYS A 18 6.73 25.72 39.11
N SER A 19 6.44 24.80 40.02
CA SER A 19 5.23 23.99 40.05
C SER A 19 4.01 24.88 40.27
N SER A 20 3.17 25.04 39.25
CA SER A 20 1.78 25.44 39.44
C SER A 20 0.92 24.19 39.43
N GLU A 21 0.67 23.64 40.61
CA GLU A 21 -0.40 22.70 40.85
C GLU A 21 -1.73 23.38 40.53
N ARG A 22 -2.41 22.91 39.49
CA ARG A 22 -3.86 23.05 39.38
C ARG A 22 -4.45 21.68 39.05
N GLY A 23 -5.06 21.12 40.09
CA GLY A 23 -5.75 19.85 40.06
C GLY A 23 -6.88 19.84 39.03
N TRP A 24 -7.01 18.69 38.37
CA TRP A 24 -8.20 18.34 37.62
C TRP A 24 -9.24 17.82 38.61
N GLU A 25 -10.18 18.70 38.98
CA GLU A 25 -11.45 18.28 39.60
C GLU A 25 -12.39 17.76 38.51
N SER A 26 -12.87 16.54 38.72
CA SER A 26 -13.91 15.90 37.94
C SER A 26 -15.26 16.55 38.24
N ASN A 27 -15.80 17.34 37.30
CA ASN A 27 -17.18 17.81 37.35
C ASN A 27 -18.07 16.97 36.44
N THR A 28 -18.72 15.99 37.06
CA THR A 28 -20.00 15.42 36.65
C THR A 28 -21.13 16.41 36.91
N ASN A 29 -22.17 16.38 36.06
CA ASN A 29 -23.52 16.97 36.20
C ASN A 29 -23.81 18.23 35.37
N ILE A 30 -24.27 18.02 34.13
CA ILE A 30 -25.30 18.86 33.50
C ILE A 30 -26.30 17.91 32.82
N CYS A 31 -27.44 17.66 33.45
CA CYS A 31 -28.69 17.30 32.78
C CYS A 31 -29.83 17.47 33.79
N ASP A 32 -30.44 18.66 33.80
CA ASP A 32 -31.73 18.91 34.42
C ASP A 32 -32.58 19.75 33.46
N ARG A 33 -33.67 19.15 32.96
CA ARG A 33 -35.01 19.73 32.67
C ARG A 33 -35.73 18.94 31.57
N MET A 34 -36.68 18.08 31.96
CA MET A 34 -38.11 18.05 31.55
C MET A 34 -38.81 16.71 31.93
N PRO A 35 -40.16 16.66 32.02
CA PRO A 35 -40.85 16.16 33.21
C PRO A 35 -41.27 14.69 33.20
N ARG A 36 -41.60 14.22 34.41
CA ARG A 36 -42.11 12.89 34.79
C ARG A 36 -43.38 12.50 34.04
N ALA A 37 -43.41 11.26 33.56
CA ALA A 37 -44.63 10.45 33.45
C ALA A 37 -44.38 9.09 34.14
N SER A 38 -45.35 8.71 34.95
CA SER A 38 -45.41 7.56 35.87
C SER A 38 -45.41 6.20 35.17
N GLY A 39 -44.75 5.22 35.79
CA GLY A 39 -44.89 3.80 35.46
C GLY A 39 -44.05 2.93 36.38
N GLU A 40 -44.71 2.30 37.35
CA GLU A 40 -44.13 1.35 38.32
C GLU A 40 -43.57 0.09 37.63
N GLY A 41 -42.50 -0.48 38.19
CA GLY A 41 -41.92 -1.73 37.69
C GLY A 41 -40.72 -2.21 38.50
N LEU A 42 -41.01 -2.90 39.60
CA LEU A 42 -40.16 -3.71 40.48
C LEU A 42 -38.93 -4.40 39.83
N LEU A 43 -37.79 -4.43 40.54
CA LEU A 43 -36.91 -5.59 40.83
C LEU A 43 -35.71 -5.14 41.74
N PRO A 44 -35.06 -6.06 42.51
CA PRO A 44 -34.67 -5.79 43.89
C PRO A 44 -33.20 -5.42 44.15
N ASP A 45 -33.02 -4.82 45.32
CA ASP A 45 -31.77 -4.53 46.05
C ASP A 45 -30.79 -5.70 46.16
N CYS A 46 -29.49 -5.39 46.03
CA CYS A 46 -28.39 -6.16 46.59
C CYS A 46 -27.49 -5.24 47.43
N ASP A 47 -27.48 -5.50 48.74
CA ASP A 47 -26.70 -4.90 49.82
C ASP A 47 -25.17 -5.05 49.63
N PRO A 48 -24.36 -4.00 49.89
CA PRO A 48 -22.91 -4.08 49.92
C PRO A 48 -22.38 -4.26 51.35
N ARG A 49 -21.82 -5.43 51.69
CA ARG A 49 -20.77 -5.58 52.74
C ARG A 49 -20.23 -7.02 52.88
N ARG A 50 -18.93 -7.21 52.57
CA ARG A 50 -17.90 -7.99 53.32
C ARG A 50 -16.68 -8.24 52.42
N GLN A 51 -15.58 -7.51 52.66
CA GLN A 51 -14.40 -7.92 53.45
C GLN A 51 -13.40 -8.81 52.70
N THR A 52 -12.31 -8.13 52.31
CA THR A 52 -10.91 -8.53 52.21
C THR A 52 -10.52 -9.90 52.79
N THR A 53 -9.91 -10.75 51.96
CA THR A 53 -8.78 -11.62 52.31
C THR A 53 -7.84 -11.69 51.10
N GLY A 54 -6.55 -11.44 51.33
CA GLY A 54 -5.52 -11.51 50.30
C GLY A 54 -5.16 -12.96 49.95
N LEU A 55 -4.63 -13.17 48.74
CA LEU A 55 -3.91 -14.38 48.34
C LEU A 55 -2.99 -14.08 47.15
N GLU A 56 -1.70 -14.07 47.47
CA GLU A 56 -0.52 -14.56 46.75
C GLU A 56 -0.43 -14.60 45.22
N LYS A 57 0.73 -14.12 44.73
CA LYS A 57 1.26 -14.25 43.37
C LYS A 57 1.45 -15.73 42.97
N PRO A 58 1.06 -16.17 41.76
CA PRO A 58 1.39 -17.52 41.31
C PRO A 58 2.80 -17.60 40.72
N ALA A 59 3.57 -18.54 41.26
CA ALA A 59 4.89 -18.96 40.80
C ALA A 59 4.83 -19.64 39.42
N TYR A 60 5.82 -19.31 38.59
CA TYR A 60 6.01 -19.80 37.23
C TYR A 60 6.47 -21.26 37.22
N ARG A 61 5.58 -22.21 36.89
CA ARG A 61 5.91 -23.65 36.78
C ARG A 61 6.18 -24.01 35.30
N LYS A 62 7.46 -24.24 34.95
CA LYS A 62 7.89 -24.78 33.65
C LYS A 62 7.21 -26.14 33.37
N ARG A 63 6.28 -26.20 32.41
CA ARG A 63 5.81 -27.47 31.80
C ARG A 63 6.58 -27.74 30.52
N LYS A 64 7.36 -28.84 30.50
CA LYS A 64 7.91 -29.44 29.28
C LYS A 64 6.78 -30.16 28.54
N ASN A 65 6.33 -29.63 27.41
CA ASN A 65 5.54 -30.39 26.44
C ASN A 65 6.49 -31.11 25.49
N LYS A 66 6.65 -32.43 25.66
CA LYS A 66 7.18 -33.31 24.61
C LYS A 66 6.00 -33.71 23.72
N GLY A 67 6.01 -33.28 22.46
CA GLY A 67 5.09 -33.80 21.46
C GLY A 67 5.42 -35.25 21.13
N LEU A 68 4.46 -36.15 21.31
CA LEU A 68 4.50 -37.50 20.73
C LEU A 68 3.69 -37.47 19.43
N LEU A 69 4.40 -37.46 18.29
CA LEU A 69 3.83 -37.94 17.03
C LEU A 69 3.65 -39.46 17.15
N ARG A 70 2.50 -39.99 16.72
CA ARG A 70 2.22 -41.43 16.78
C ARG A 70 3.16 -42.17 15.81
N PHE A 71 3.73 -43.27 16.27
CA PHE A 71 4.70 -44.12 15.54
C PHE A 71 4.23 -44.52 14.12
N SER A 72 2.92 -44.55 13.88
CA SER A 72 2.29 -44.85 12.58
C SER A 72 2.52 -43.78 11.50
N GLU A 73 2.60 -42.50 11.86
CA GLU A 73 2.76 -41.39 10.90
C GLU A 73 4.22 -41.26 10.41
N ILE A 74 5.18 -41.57 11.29
CA ILE A 74 6.61 -41.59 10.95
C ILE A 74 6.93 -42.75 10.00
N LEU A 75 6.26 -43.90 10.16
CA LEU A 75 6.45 -45.05 9.30
C LEU A 75 5.87 -44.80 7.90
N PHE A 76 4.72 -44.12 7.81
CA PHE A 76 4.09 -43.77 6.53
C PHE A 76 4.94 -42.78 5.72
N LEU A 77 5.49 -41.74 6.38
CA LEU A 77 6.39 -40.78 5.73
C LEU A 77 7.71 -41.42 5.30
N ARG A 78 8.26 -42.36 6.09
CA ARG A 78 9.49 -43.09 5.71
C ARG A 78 9.27 -44.03 4.52
N LEU A 79 8.13 -44.72 4.46
CA LEU A 79 7.81 -45.60 3.33
C LEU A 79 7.52 -44.80 2.05
N ALA A 80 6.83 -43.65 2.15
CA ALA A 80 6.61 -42.76 1.02
C ALA A 80 7.92 -42.19 0.46
N MET A 81 8.88 -41.84 1.34
CA MET A 81 10.20 -41.37 0.95
C MET A 81 11.06 -42.45 0.28
N ILE A 82 10.95 -43.71 0.71
CA ILE A 82 11.64 -44.85 0.08
C ILE A 82 11.02 -45.13 -1.30
N TYR A 83 9.70 -45.05 -1.43
CA TYR A 83 8.97 -45.26 -2.67
C TYR A 83 9.32 -44.19 -3.73
N LEU A 84 9.37 -42.92 -3.32
CA LEU A 84 9.80 -41.81 -4.20
C LEU A 84 11.28 -41.91 -4.60
N ARG A 85 12.13 -42.46 -3.73
CA ARG A 85 13.56 -42.64 -4.01
C ARG A 85 13.83 -43.72 -5.08
N ASN A 86 12.97 -44.74 -5.17
CA ASN A 86 13.09 -45.80 -6.17
C ASN A 86 12.49 -45.43 -7.54
N ILE A 87 11.57 -44.45 -7.60
CA ILE A 87 10.96 -44.01 -8.87
C ILE A 87 11.82 -42.98 -9.61
N PHE A 88 12.63 -42.19 -8.90
CA PHE A 88 13.37 -41.05 -9.47
C PHE A 88 14.89 -41.23 -9.58
N SER A 89 15.42 -42.46 -9.47
CA SER A 89 16.84 -42.72 -9.73
C SER A 89 17.12 -42.72 -11.24
N GLY A 90 17.31 -41.55 -11.84
CA GLY A 90 17.89 -41.51 -13.20
C GLY A 90 17.67 -40.27 -14.07
N THR A 91 16.95 -39.23 -13.65
CA THR A 91 16.66 -38.10 -14.55
C THR A 91 17.02 -36.73 -13.97
N ARG A 92 17.44 -35.80 -14.86
CA ARG A 92 17.84 -34.40 -14.52
C ARG A 92 16.79 -33.64 -13.69
N LEU A 93 15.53 -34.07 -13.68
CA LEU A 93 14.44 -33.51 -12.87
C LEU A 93 14.64 -33.71 -11.35
N ALA A 94 15.32 -34.78 -10.92
CA ALA A 94 15.57 -35.03 -9.50
C ALA A 94 16.52 -33.98 -8.86
N LYS A 95 17.44 -33.39 -9.65
CA LYS A 95 18.33 -32.32 -9.17
C LYS A 95 17.61 -30.97 -9.00
N SER A 96 16.52 -30.74 -9.74
CA SER A 96 15.68 -29.55 -9.59
C SER A 96 14.73 -29.68 -8.39
N ALA A 97 14.13 -30.85 -8.19
CA ALA A 97 13.28 -31.14 -7.03
C ALA A 97 14.07 -31.15 -5.70
N PHE A 98 15.34 -31.55 -5.71
CA PHE A 98 16.19 -31.48 -4.51
C PHE A 98 16.62 -30.05 -4.13
N ARG A 99 16.60 -29.08 -5.06
CA ARG A 99 16.74 -27.65 -4.71
C ARG A 99 15.48 -27.08 -4.07
N PHE A 100 14.31 -27.67 -4.33
CA PHE A 100 13.04 -27.24 -3.76
C PHE A 100 12.74 -27.87 -2.38
N LEU A 101 13.46 -28.93 -2.00
CA LEU A 101 13.26 -29.67 -0.74
C LEU A 101 14.38 -29.50 0.29
N SER A 102 15.35 -28.62 0.03
CA SER A 102 16.04 -27.96 1.13
C SER A 102 15.09 -26.93 1.75
N CYS A 103 14.14 -27.42 2.56
CA CYS A 103 13.60 -26.65 3.67
C CYS A 103 14.76 -26.44 4.66
N GLY A 104 15.75 -25.66 4.24
CA GLY A 104 16.62 -24.97 5.17
C GLY A 104 15.69 -24.12 6.02
N LYS A 105 15.92 -24.09 7.34
CA LYS A 105 15.39 -23.02 8.19
C LYS A 105 15.37 -21.73 7.35
N MET A 106 14.20 -21.14 7.09
CA MET A 106 14.15 -19.81 6.51
C MET A 106 15.00 -18.94 7.43
N SER A 107 16.21 -18.63 6.99
CA SER A 107 17.21 -17.96 7.81
C SER A 107 16.75 -16.54 7.97
N GLU A 108 16.81 -16.02 9.18
CA GLU A 108 16.75 -14.58 9.44
C GLU A 108 17.55 -13.81 8.37
N ALA A 109 16.88 -12.90 7.67
CA ALA A 109 17.49 -12.12 6.61
C ALA A 109 17.95 -10.78 7.18
N LEU A 110 19.27 -10.54 7.19
CA LEU A 110 19.83 -9.30 7.72
C LEU A 110 19.59 -8.13 6.74
N ILE A 111 19.04 -7.04 7.25
CA ILE A 111 18.90 -5.77 6.53
C ILE A 111 19.78 -4.69 7.16
N ALA A 112 20.11 -3.67 6.37
CA ALA A 112 20.78 -2.47 6.83
C ALA A 112 19.96 -1.22 6.49
N VAL A 113 19.68 -0.38 7.48
CA VAL A 113 18.89 0.83 7.31
C VAL A 113 19.79 2.04 7.46
N CYS A 114 19.83 2.86 6.41
CA CYS A 114 20.68 4.04 6.35
C CYS A 114 20.06 5.22 7.08
N GLN A 115 20.91 5.92 7.81
CA GLN A 115 20.69 7.28 8.22
C GLN A 115 21.78 8.15 7.59
N MET A 116 21.38 9.20 6.89
CA MET A 116 22.34 10.11 6.26
C MET A 116 21.84 11.56 6.30
N ARG A 117 22.70 12.48 5.90
CA ARG A 117 22.39 13.90 5.83
C ARG A 117 22.75 14.41 4.45
N SER A 118 21.78 14.33 3.54
CA SER A 118 21.98 14.85 2.19
C SER A 118 22.15 16.37 2.22
N GLU A 119 23.03 16.85 1.34
CA GLU A 119 23.27 18.27 1.06
C GLU A 119 22.93 18.54 -0.43
N SER A 120 23.17 19.74 -0.95
CA SER A 120 22.98 20.03 -2.39
C SER A 120 24.01 19.34 -3.29
N ASN A 121 25.18 18.97 -2.76
CA ASN A 121 26.23 18.29 -3.52
C ASN A 121 25.92 16.80 -3.72
N THR A 122 25.40 16.45 -4.89
CA THR A 122 25.05 15.09 -5.29
C THR A 122 26.22 14.11 -5.23
N GLU A 123 27.44 14.52 -5.60
CA GLU A 123 28.63 13.64 -5.54
C GLU A 123 29.01 13.31 -4.09
N LYS A 124 28.93 14.28 -3.18
CA LYS A 124 29.16 14.05 -1.74
C LYS A 124 28.13 13.09 -1.16
N ASN A 125 26.86 13.25 -1.55
CA ASN A 125 25.79 12.35 -1.14
C ASN A 125 26.01 10.94 -1.70
N TRP A 126 26.39 10.83 -2.99
CA TRP A 126 26.76 9.55 -3.62
C TRP A 126 27.88 8.85 -2.87
N LYS A 127 28.97 9.54 -2.51
CA LYS A 127 30.08 8.94 -1.75
C LYS A 127 29.64 8.42 -0.39
N THR A 128 28.72 9.12 0.27
CA THR A 128 28.10 8.64 1.52
C THR A 128 27.28 7.39 1.28
N CYS A 129 26.44 7.37 0.24
CA CYS A 129 25.64 6.21 -0.13
C CYS A 129 26.49 4.99 -0.50
N GLU A 130 27.54 5.19 -1.31
CA GLU A 130 28.49 4.16 -1.70
C GLU A 130 29.16 3.53 -0.46
N TYR A 131 29.65 4.36 0.46
CA TYR A 131 30.25 3.90 1.71
C TYR A 131 29.27 3.07 2.55
N LEU A 132 28.03 3.55 2.71
CA LEU A 132 27.00 2.86 3.48
C LEU A 132 26.60 1.52 2.83
N MET A 133 26.48 1.44 1.49
CA MET A 133 26.20 0.19 0.78
C MET A 133 27.30 -0.85 0.99
N ARG A 134 28.57 -0.44 0.85
CA ARG A 134 29.72 -1.33 1.06
C ARG A 134 29.77 -1.82 2.51
N THR A 135 29.62 -0.92 3.48
CA THR A 135 29.60 -1.27 4.91
C THR A 135 28.45 -2.23 5.26
N ALA A 136 27.27 -2.03 4.66
CA ALA A 136 26.16 -2.93 4.84
C ALA A 136 26.47 -4.33 4.28
N ARG A 137 27.12 -4.39 3.11
CA ARG A 137 27.51 -5.65 2.49
C ARG A 137 28.61 -6.37 3.24
N ASP A 138 29.57 -5.66 3.85
CA ASP A 138 30.61 -6.24 4.71
C ASP A 138 30.02 -7.01 5.90
N ARG A 139 28.81 -6.62 6.36
CA ARG A 139 28.05 -7.34 7.38
C ARG A 139 27.05 -8.36 6.82
N ALA A 140 27.16 -8.69 5.53
CA ALA A 140 26.30 -9.62 4.82
C ALA A 140 24.81 -9.24 4.76
N ALA A 141 24.47 -7.94 4.86
CA ALA A 141 23.11 -7.48 4.62
C ALA A 141 22.65 -7.90 3.21
N ARG A 142 21.38 -8.34 3.13
CA ARG A 142 20.73 -8.76 1.88
C ARG A 142 20.03 -7.61 1.17
N MET A 143 19.63 -6.60 1.94
CA MET A 143 18.96 -5.40 1.43
C MET A 143 19.37 -4.16 2.23
N VAL A 144 19.60 -3.05 1.52
CA VAL A 144 20.00 -1.75 2.08
C VAL A 144 18.91 -0.72 1.81
N PHE A 145 18.55 0.09 2.81
CA PHE A 145 17.45 1.05 2.72
C PHE A 145 17.95 2.48 2.88
N PHE A 146 17.80 3.30 1.85
CA PHE A 146 18.14 4.73 1.86
C PHE A 146 16.92 5.60 2.16
N PRO A 147 17.11 6.77 2.79
CA PRO A 147 16.01 7.66 3.11
C PRO A 147 15.45 8.39 1.89
N GLU A 148 14.36 9.13 2.11
CA GLU A 148 13.87 10.16 1.21
C GLU A 148 14.95 11.24 0.99
N CYS A 149 14.98 11.86 -0.19
CA CYS A 149 15.96 12.86 -0.60
C CYS A 149 17.42 12.39 -0.46
N PHE A 150 17.72 11.11 -0.66
CA PHE A 150 19.10 10.59 -0.59
C PHE A 150 20.01 11.14 -1.70
N ASP A 151 19.40 11.62 -2.79
CA ASP A 151 20.06 12.24 -3.94
C ASP A 151 20.61 13.62 -3.57
N TYR A 152 19.77 14.53 -3.08
CA TYR A 152 20.15 15.87 -2.66
C TYR A 152 19.09 16.55 -1.77
N MET A 153 19.50 17.66 -1.16
CA MET A 153 18.63 18.59 -0.44
C MET A 153 18.94 20.05 -0.83
N GLU A 154 18.16 20.60 -1.74
CA GLU A 154 18.35 21.98 -2.21
C GLU A 154 17.84 23.06 -1.26
N MET A 155 18.33 24.27 -1.46
CA MET A 155 17.87 25.46 -0.75
C MET A 155 16.65 26.11 -1.40
N SER A 156 16.51 25.98 -2.73
CA SER A 156 15.40 26.55 -3.49
C SER A 156 14.64 25.53 -4.32
N ARG A 157 13.36 25.83 -4.56
CA ARG A 157 12.47 24.99 -5.39
C ARG A 157 12.95 24.91 -6.84
N ARG A 158 13.49 26.02 -7.37
CA ARG A 158 14.02 26.08 -8.75
C ARG A 158 15.18 25.11 -8.94
N GLU A 159 16.13 25.11 -8.01
CA GLU A 159 17.29 24.21 -8.05
C GLU A 159 16.85 22.75 -7.97
N SER A 160 15.83 22.42 -7.18
CA SER A 160 15.30 21.05 -7.13
C SER A 160 14.72 20.60 -8.47
N VAL A 161 14.08 21.47 -9.23
CA VAL A 161 13.57 21.10 -10.56
C VAL A 161 14.71 20.98 -11.57
N GLU A 162 15.70 21.86 -11.49
CA GLU A 162 16.87 21.86 -12.39
C GLU A 162 17.77 20.62 -12.18
N ASN A 163 17.93 20.20 -10.93
CA ASN A 163 18.75 19.05 -10.54
C ASN A 163 17.95 17.72 -10.52
N ALA A 164 16.69 17.73 -10.95
CA ALA A 164 15.85 16.54 -11.01
C ALA A 164 16.48 15.45 -11.88
N LEU A 165 16.45 14.22 -11.39
CA LEU A 165 17.10 13.07 -12.00
C LEU A 165 16.12 12.25 -12.82
N THR A 166 16.64 11.47 -13.76
CA THR A 166 15.87 10.44 -14.47
C THR A 166 16.21 9.07 -13.90
N GLU A 167 15.25 8.13 -13.96
CA GLU A 167 15.43 6.75 -13.52
C GLU A 167 16.59 6.04 -14.24
N ASP A 168 16.79 6.33 -15.52
CA ASP A 168 17.89 5.81 -16.34
C ASP A 168 19.12 6.74 -16.37
N GLY A 169 19.14 7.78 -15.54
CA GLY A 169 20.23 8.74 -15.46
C GLY A 169 21.48 8.16 -14.78
N GLU A 170 22.62 8.82 -14.99
CA GLU A 170 23.92 8.38 -14.47
C GLU A 170 23.89 8.12 -12.95
N PHE A 171 23.27 9.02 -12.18
CA PHE A 171 23.23 8.92 -10.72
C PHE A 171 22.55 7.63 -10.24
N ILE A 172 21.36 7.29 -10.76
CA ILE A 172 20.68 6.03 -10.46
C ILE A 172 21.42 4.83 -11.06
N GLY A 173 22.02 4.99 -12.24
CA GLY A 173 22.89 3.99 -12.87
C GLY A 173 24.06 3.54 -11.99
N ARG A 174 24.62 4.45 -11.18
CA ARG A 174 25.66 4.11 -10.20
C ARG A 174 25.15 3.19 -9.10
N PHE A 175 23.94 3.42 -8.57
CA PHE A 175 23.31 2.51 -7.60
C PHE A 175 23.02 1.13 -8.20
N ARG A 176 22.51 1.07 -9.44
CA ARG A 176 22.26 -0.20 -10.15
C ARG A 176 23.55 -1.00 -10.34
N SER A 177 24.62 -0.32 -10.72
CA SER A 177 25.94 -0.93 -10.91
C SER A 177 26.51 -1.45 -9.58
N LEU A 178 26.42 -0.65 -8.51
CA LEU A 178 26.92 -1.05 -7.19
C LEU A 178 26.09 -2.17 -6.55
N ALA A 179 24.77 -2.16 -6.73
CA ALA A 179 23.88 -3.24 -6.29
C ALA A 179 24.28 -4.59 -6.93
N LYS A 180 24.61 -4.56 -8.23
CA LYS A 180 25.11 -5.71 -8.99
C LYS A 180 26.51 -6.15 -8.56
N GLU A 181 27.42 -5.20 -8.35
CA GLU A 181 28.77 -5.46 -7.86
C GLU A 181 28.75 -6.16 -6.50
N LEU A 182 27.91 -5.68 -5.58
CA LEU A 182 27.85 -6.16 -4.21
C LEU A 182 26.92 -7.36 -4.00
N ASP A 183 26.14 -7.75 -5.02
CA ASP A 183 25.04 -8.73 -4.92
C ASP A 183 24.08 -8.41 -3.76
N VAL A 184 23.53 -7.19 -3.77
CA VAL A 184 22.64 -6.69 -2.72
C VAL A 184 21.43 -5.97 -3.31
N TRP A 185 20.28 -6.11 -2.65
CA TRP A 185 19.08 -5.35 -3.00
C TRP A 185 19.12 -3.96 -2.37
N VAL A 186 18.50 -2.97 -3.02
CA VAL A 186 18.53 -1.58 -2.56
C VAL A 186 17.14 -0.95 -2.63
N SER A 187 16.72 -0.32 -1.54
CA SER A 187 15.60 0.61 -1.49
C SER A 187 16.15 2.04 -1.55
N LEU A 188 15.83 2.75 -2.63
CA LEU A 188 16.16 4.16 -2.84
C LEU A 188 14.94 4.98 -2.47
N GLY A 189 14.90 5.48 -1.23
CA GLY A 189 13.66 5.85 -0.54
C GLY A 189 12.91 7.10 -1.00
N GLY A 190 13.30 7.72 -2.11
CA GLY A 190 12.66 8.93 -2.62
C GLY A 190 13.69 9.85 -3.26
N PHE A 191 13.90 9.74 -4.56
CA PHE A 191 14.68 10.71 -5.34
C PHE A 191 13.75 11.68 -6.06
N HIS A 192 14.28 12.85 -6.43
CA HIS A 192 13.56 13.85 -7.19
C HIS A 192 13.54 13.44 -8.67
N GLU A 193 12.49 12.71 -9.08
CA GLU A 193 12.31 12.24 -10.45
C GLU A 193 11.78 13.36 -11.34
N LYS A 194 12.46 13.61 -12.45
CA LYS A 194 12.06 14.59 -13.45
C LYS A 194 10.73 14.22 -14.10
N CYS A 195 9.80 15.18 -14.14
CA CYS A 195 8.57 15.06 -14.91
C CYS A 195 8.76 15.65 -16.32
N ASN A 196 8.46 14.89 -17.37
CA ASN A 196 8.54 15.41 -18.74
C ASN A 196 7.32 16.27 -19.13
N GLN A 197 6.18 16.09 -18.44
CA GLN A 197 4.95 16.84 -18.71
C GLN A 197 4.86 18.16 -17.89
N ASP A 198 5.66 18.31 -16.84
CA ASP A 198 5.64 19.49 -15.96
C ASP A 198 7.07 19.98 -15.70
N SER A 199 7.39 21.16 -16.22
CA SER A 199 8.71 21.78 -16.09
C SER A 199 8.92 22.53 -14.77
N LYS A 200 7.94 22.53 -13.86
CA LYS A 200 7.97 23.26 -12.58
C LYS A 200 7.93 22.34 -11.37
N ARG A 201 7.60 21.06 -11.55
CA ARG A 201 7.43 20.10 -10.46
C ARG A 201 8.12 18.78 -10.77
N VAL A 202 8.55 18.10 -9.71
CA VAL A 202 9.20 16.79 -9.76
C VAL A 202 8.31 15.73 -9.12
N TYR A 203 8.55 14.45 -9.35
CA TYR A 203 8.01 13.41 -8.49
C TYR A 203 8.99 13.09 -7.36
N ASN A 204 8.47 12.61 -6.24
CA ASN A 204 9.28 11.97 -5.19
C ASN A 204 9.13 10.46 -5.34
N SER A 205 10.18 9.82 -5.86
CA SER A 205 10.11 8.46 -6.38
C SER A 205 10.97 7.50 -5.60
N HIS A 206 10.34 6.48 -5.03
CA HIS A 206 10.98 5.40 -4.29
C HIS A 206 11.17 4.19 -5.22
N LEU A 207 12.42 3.77 -5.42
CA LEU A 207 12.76 2.60 -6.23
C LEU A 207 13.21 1.42 -5.37
N ILE A 208 12.83 0.21 -5.77
CA ILE A 208 13.44 -1.03 -5.30
C ILE A 208 14.27 -1.61 -6.45
N ILE A 209 15.56 -1.82 -6.20
CA ILE A 209 16.52 -2.35 -7.15
C ILE A 209 16.97 -3.74 -6.67
N ASP A 210 16.89 -4.73 -7.56
CA ASP A 210 17.37 -6.09 -7.29
C ASP A 210 18.91 -6.20 -7.36
N SER A 211 19.46 -7.34 -6.93
CA SER A 211 20.90 -7.59 -6.99
C SER A 211 21.45 -7.79 -8.40
N SER A 212 20.62 -7.78 -9.44
CA SER A 212 21.05 -7.72 -10.85
C SER A 212 21.11 -6.29 -11.39
N GLY A 213 20.65 -5.30 -10.61
CA GLY A 213 20.58 -3.89 -11.00
C GLY A 213 19.30 -3.52 -11.74
N ASN A 214 18.25 -4.34 -11.69
CA ASN A 214 16.94 -4.02 -12.28
C ASN A 214 16.06 -3.29 -11.27
N VAL A 215 15.31 -2.29 -11.74
CA VAL A 215 14.22 -1.70 -10.96
C VAL A 215 13.03 -2.67 -10.99
N VAL A 216 12.65 -3.20 -9.83
CA VAL A 216 11.55 -4.18 -9.69
C VAL A 216 10.29 -3.56 -9.10
N LEU A 217 10.40 -2.37 -8.51
CA LEU A 217 9.26 -1.59 -8.04
C LEU A 217 9.60 -0.09 -8.11
N LYS A 218 8.66 0.72 -8.59
CA LYS A 218 8.66 2.17 -8.49
C LYS A 218 7.39 2.64 -7.79
N TYR A 219 7.55 3.49 -6.79
CA TYR A 219 6.48 4.17 -6.08
C TYR A 219 6.68 5.67 -6.18
N ARG A 220 5.64 6.42 -6.52
CA ARG A 220 5.64 7.89 -6.45
C ARG A 220 4.81 8.31 -5.25
N LYS A 221 5.37 9.17 -4.40
CA LYS A 221 4.75 9.63 -3.15
C LYS A 221 3.33 10.14 -3.38
N LEU A 222 2.36 9.52 -2.71
CA LEU A 222 0.93 9.81 -2.92
C LEU A 222 0.50 11.03 -2.11
N HIS A 223 0.93 11.11 -0.85
CA HIS A 223 0.53 12.17 0.06
C HIS A 223 1.64 13.21 0.18
N LEU A 224 1.38 14.41 -0.33
CA LEU A 224 2.29 15.55 -0.23
C LEU A 224 2.02 16.35 1.05
N PHE A 225 3.09 16.81 1.71
CA PHE A 225 3.01 17.59 2.93
C PHE A 225 2.61 19.04 2.65
N ASP A 226 1.31 19.29 2.67
CA ASP A 226 0.71 20.61 2.62
C ASP A 226 0.13 20.97 3.99
N VAL A 227 0.78 21.89 4.69
CA VAL A 227 0.35 22.45 5.97
C VAL A 227 0.36 23.97 5.86
N ASP A 228 -0.81 24.55 6.06
CA ASP A 228 -1.00 25.99 6.13
C ASP A 228 -1.63 26.32 7.48
N VAL A 229 -0.80 26.75 8.43
CA VAL A 229 -1.23 27.24 9.74
C VAL A 229 -1.14 28.76 9.70
N PRO A 230 -2.29 29.47 9.69
CA PRO A 230 -2.30 30.92 9.63
C PRO A 230 -1.40 31.55 10.68
N ASN A 231 -0.49 32.43 10.25
CA ASN A 231 0.49 33.14 11.09
C ASN A 231 1.58 32.30 11.77
N GLU A 232 1.70 31.00 11.47
CA GLU A 232 2.76 30.14 12.05
C GLU A 232 3.68 29.56 10.98
N VAL A 233 3.16 28.64 10.16
CA VAL A 233 3.95 27.92 9.15
C VAL A 233 3.09 27.64 7.93
N SER A 234 3.64 27.94 6.75
CA SER A 234 3.04 27.58 5.47
C SER A 234 4.07 26.78 4.68
N VAL A 235 3.86 25.47 4.58
CA VAL A 235 4.70 24.54 3.82
C VAL A 235 3.79 23.79 2.86
N ARG A 236 4.04 23.94 1.56
CA ARG A 236 3.29 23.26 0.51
C ARG A 236 4.24 22.48 -0.37
N GLU A 237 4.35 21.18 -0.14
CA GLU A 237 5.12 20.27 -0.99
C GLU A 237 4.53 20.19 -2.40
N SER A 238 3.20 20.34 -2.53
CA SER A 238 2.49 20.33 -3.82
C SER A 238 2.86 21.47 -4.78
N ASP A 239 3.47 22.54 -4.28
CA ASP A 239 3.96 23.66 -5.11
C ASP A 239 5.11 23.24 -6.04
N TYR A 240 5.87 22.20 -5.68
CA TYR A 240 7.07 21.77 -6.39
C TYR A 240 7.16 20.25 -6.60
N THR A 241 6.25 19.47 -6.01
CA THR A 241 6.18 18.01 -6.17
C THR A 241 4.82 17.59 -6.72
N LEU A 242 4.80 16.62 -7.61
CA LEU A 242 3.61 15.94 -8.12
C LEU A 242 3.32 14.71 -7.26
N ALA A 243 2.04 14.51 -6.93
CA ALA A 243 1.59 13.29 -6.28
C ALA A 243 1.61 12.12 -7.25
N GLY A 244 1.93 10.92 -6.74
CA GLY A 244 1.74 9.69 -7.49
C GLY A 244 0.26 9.37 -7.74
N GLU A 245 0.02 8.51 -8.72
CA GLU A 245 -1.33 8.18 -9.17
C GLU A 245 -1.72 6.71 -8.93
N HIS A 246 -0.76 5.90 -8.46
CA HIS A 246 -0.90 4.45 -8.36
C HIS A 246 -0.27 3.91 -7.07
N ILE A 247 -0.91 2.90 -6.46
CA ILE A 247 -0.35 2.15 -5.32
C ILE A 247 0.25 0.84 -5.88
N PRO A 248 1.56 0.73 -6.10
CA PRO A 248 2.13 -0.51 -6.59
C PRO A 248 1.89 -1.65 -5.58
N PRO A 249 1.61 -2.88 -6.03
CA PRO A 249 1.52 -4.03 -5.13
C PRO A 249 2.88 -4.29 -4.45
N PRO A 250 2.89 -4.93 -3.26
CA PRO A 250 4.12 -5.36 -2.63
C PRO A 250 4.94 -6.27 -3.56
N VAL A 251 6.27 -6.08 -3.57
CA VAL A 251 7.20 -6.87 -4.39
C VAL A 251 7.91 -7.93 -3.54
N GLY A 252 8.12 -9.11 -4.11
CA GLY A 252 8.91 -10.15 -3.47
C GLY A 252 10.39 -9.78 -3.45
N THR A 253 11.00 -9.80 -2.27
CA THR A 253 12.43 -9.52 -2.06
C THR A 253 13.10 -10.66 -1.28
N PRO A 254 14.44 -10.71 -1.18
CA PRO A 254 15.13 -11.71 -0.36
C PRO A 254 14.80 -11.64 1.15
N VAL A 255 14.12 -10.59 1.61
CA VAL A 255 13.78 -10.36 3.02
C VAL A 255 12.28 -10.48 3.30
N GLY A 256 11.45 -10.66 2.26
CA GLY A 256 9.99 -10.79 2.37
C GLY A 256 9.22 -9.95 1.35
N MET A 257 7.90 -9.94 1.47
CA MET A 257 7.02 -9.10 0.65
C MET A 257 7.06 -7.64 1.11
N LEU A 258 7.64 -6.77 0.30
CA LEU A 258 7.93 -5.37 0.65
C LEU A 258 6.98 -4.41 -0.05
N SER A 259 6.35 -3.52 0.72
CA SER A 259 5.59 -2.38 0.21
C SER A 259 6.39 -1.09 0.31
N ALA A 260 6.39 -0.31 -0.77
CA ALA A 260 7.00 1.01 -0.79
C ALA A 260 5.99 2.10 -0.42
N SER A 261 6.43 3.03 0.41
CA SER A 261 5.77 4.30 0.73
C SER A 261 6.87 5.32 1.06
N THR A 262 6.52 6.58 1.30
CA THR A 262 7.49 7.64 1.59
C THR A 262 6.94 8.64 2.61
N CYS A 263 7.66 8.82 3.73
CA CYS A 263 7.48 9.93 4.67
C CYS A 263 6.04 10.20 5.12
N TYR A 264 5.39 11.21 4.53
CA TYR A 264 4.07 11.68 4.95
C TYR A 264 2.98 10.60 4.82
N ASP A 265 3.18 9.63 3.92
CA ASP A 265 2.35 8.42 3.80
C ASP A 265 2.16 7.67 5.12
N LEU A 266 3.13 7.75 6.04
CA LEU A 266 3.07 7.16 7.38
C LEU A 266 1.80 7.58 8.15
N ARG A 267 1.28 8.78 7.88
CA ARG A 267 0.09 9.31 8.56
C ARG A 267 -1.22 8.68 8.09
N PHE A 268 -1.22 7.98 6.96
CA PHE A 268 -2.42 7.44 6.31
C PHE A 268 -2.48 5.92 6.51
N PRO A 269 -3.13 5.42 7.59
CA PRO A 269 -3.17 4.01 7.90
C PRO A 269 -3.80 3.16 6.77
N GLU A 270 -4.68 3.74 5.96
CA GLU A 270 -5.36 3.08 4.83
C GLU A 270 -4.36 2.50 3.83
N LEU A 271 -3.27 3.22 3.53
CA LEU A 271 -2.22 2.75 2.62
C LEU A 271 -1.54 1.49 3.15
N CYS A 272 -1.30 1.44 4.47
CA CYS A 272 -0.71 0.29 5.14
C CYS A 272 -1.66 -0.90 5.17
N ARG A 273 -2.97 -0.64 5.33
CA ARG A 273 -4.00 -1.68 5.26
C ARG A 273 -4.06 -2.31 3.89
N ILE A 274 -4.08 -1.49 2.83
CA ILE A 274 -4.05 -1.94 1.44
C ILE A 274 -2.82 -2.81 1.20
N ALA A 275 -1.65 -2.34 1.62
CA ALA A 275 -0.41 -3.11 1.50
C ALA A 275 -0.50 -4.47 2.21
N ARG A 276 -1.02 -4.50 3.45
CA ARG A 276 -1.20 -5.74 4.21
C ARG A 276 -2.21 -6.70 3.56
N GLN A 277 -3.32 -6.19 3.03
CA GLN A 277 -4.30 -6.99 2.29
C GLN A 277 -3.69 -7.59 1.01
N ARG A 278 -2.77 -6.87 0.37
CA ARG A 278 -1.99 -7.34 -0.78
C ARG A 278 -0.79 -8.21 -0.41
N GLY A 279 -0.70 -8.64 0.86
CA GLY A 279 0.30 -9.61 1.30
C GLY A 279 1.62 -9.02 1.78
N ALA A 280 1.71 -7.70 2.03
CA ALA A 280 2.92 -7.11 2.59
C ALA A 280 3.30 -7.76 3.93
N GLU A 281 4.59 -7.99 4.09
CA GLU A 281 5.26 -8.43 5.32
C GLU A 281 6.14 -7.33 5.90
N ILE A 282 6.61 -6.42 5.03
CA ILE A 282 7.44 -5.27 5.35
C ILE A 282 6.79 -4.01 4.76
N LEU A 283 6.66 -2.96 5.57
CA LEU A 283 6.23 -1.62 5.17
C LEU A 283 7.43 -0.66 5.25
N CYS A 284 7.70 0.09 4.18
CA CYS A 284 8.81 1.02 4.15
C CYS A 284 8.33 2.48 4.26
N PHE A 285 8.97 3.26 5.13
CA PHE A 285 8.75 4.71 5.26
C PHE A 285 10.07 5.50 5.26
N PRO A 286 10.87 5.42 4.18
CA PRO A 286 12.00 6.32 4.00
C PRO A 286 11.54 7.78 4.10
N SER A 287 12.29 8.60 4.84
CA SER A 287 11.76 9.91 5.27
C SER A 287 12.80 11.00 5.49
N ALA A 288 12.38 12.23 5.28
CA ALA A 288 13.01 13.46 5.75
C ALA A 288 12.11 14.21 6.74
N PHE A 289 11.78 13.56 7.86
CA PHE A 289 10.85 14.07 8.86
C PHE A 289 11.39 15.33 9.57
N MET A 290 10.57 16.37 9.69
CA MET A 290 10.94 17.60 10.42
C MET A 290 11.16 17.33 11.92
N ILE A 291 12.02 18.12 12.58
CA ILE A 291 12.38 17.89 14.00
C ILE A 291 11.15 17.91 14.93
N ASN A 292 10.30 18.95 14.87
CA ASN A 292 9.18 19.09 15.81
C ASN A 292 8.15 17.96 15.68
N THR A 293 7.78 17.62 14.45
CA THR A 293 6.83 16.52 14.20
C THR A 293 7.49 15.17 14.40
N GLY A 294 8.79 15.04 14.17
CA GLY A 294 9.56 13.83 14.41
C GLY A 294 9.63 13.48 15.90
N MET A 295 9.99 14.46 16.74
CA MET A 295 10.04 14.31 18.20
C MET A 295 8.74 13.79 18.80
N ALA A 296 7.59 14.21 18.26
CA ALA A 296 6.28 13.82 18.78
C ALA A 296 5.70 12.56 18.13
N HIS A 297 5.89 12.37 16.82
CA HIS A 297 5.08 11.43 16.04
C HIS A 297 5.88 10.29 15.41
N TRP A 298 7.19 10.43 15.19
CA TRP A 298 7.96 9.48 14.36
C TRP A 298 7.86 8.05 14.87
N GLU A 299 8.33 7.80 16.11
CA GLU A 299 8.34 6.46 16.69
C GLU A 299 6.91 5.92 16.87
N VAL A 300 6.00 6.73 17.40
CA VAL A 300 4.63 6.32 17.71
C VAL A 300 3.89 5.87 16.45
N LEU A 301 4.00 6.63 15.35
CA LEU A 301 3.36 6.25 14.10
C LEU A 301 3.98 4.99 13.49
N LEU A 302 5.31 4.88 13.44
CA LEU A 302 5.97 3.68 12.92
C LEU A 302 5.57 2.42 13.70
N ARG A 303 5.54 2.51 15.02
CA ARG A 303 5.11 1.40 15.89
C ARG A 303 3.64 1.08 15.73
N SER A 304 2.78 2.08 15.62
CA SER A 304 1.36 1.88 15.32
C SER A 304 1.19 1.11 14.00
N ARG A 305 1.86 1.49 12.91
CA ARG A 305 1.75 0.75 11.63
C ARG A 305 2.25 -0.68 11.74
N ALA A 306 3.32 -0.92 12.50
CA ALA A 306 3.83 -2.27 12.74
C ALA A 306 2.81 -3.14 13.49
N ILE A 307 2.17 -2.58 14.53
CA ILE A 307 1.19 -3.27 15.38
C ILE A 307 -0.12 -3.50 14.62
N ASP A 308 -0.71 -2.44 14.05
CA ASP A 308 -2.04 -2.45 13.42
C ASP A 308 -2.08 -3.45 12.26
N TYR A 309 -0.98 -3.53 11.50
CA TYR A 309 -0.89 -4.33 10.29
C TYR A 309 0.03 -5.55 10.42
N GLN A 310 0.60 -5.79 11.60
CA GLN A 310 1.48 -6.92 11.92
C GLN A 310 2.49 -7.20 10.81
N CYS A 311 3.24 -6.15 10.50
CA CYS A 311 4.33 -6.12 9.52
C CYS A 311 5.58 -5.59 10.20
N TYR A 312 6.75 -5.95 9.69
CA TYR A 312 7.95 -5.17 9.99
C TYR A 312 7.78 -3.78 9.38
N VAL A 313 8.27 -2.76 10.08
CA VAL A 313 8.36 -1.39 9.55
C VAL A 313 9.82 -1.01 9.44
N VAL A 314 10.24 -0.59 8.25
CA VAL A 314 11.62 -0.19 7.95
C VAL A 314 11.62 1.26 7.52
N ALA A 315 12.29 2.11 8.29
CA ALA A 315 12.25 3.56 8.09
C ALA A 315 13.65 4.15 8.08
N ALA A 316 14.23 4.25 6.88
CA ALA A 316 15.46 5.00 6.66
C ALA A 316 15.18 6.50 6.81
N ALA A 317 16.08 7.26 7.43
CA ALA A 317 15.82 8.66 7.75
C ALA A 317 16.97 9.60 7.37
N GLN A 318 16.62 10.79 6.94
CA GLN A 318 17.52 11.94 6.97
C GLN A 318 17.69 12.43 8.41
N PHE A 319 18.84 12.99 8.77
CA PHE A 319 19.07 13.57 10.10
C PHE A 319 19.88 14.87 10.09
N GLY A 320 19.72 15.66 11.15
CA GLY A 320 20.54 16.86 11.40
C GLY A 320 20.21 18.03 10.47
N LYS A 321 21.10 19.01 10.42
CA LYS A 321 20.92 20.26 9.66
C LYS A 321 21.45 20.10 8.22
N HIS A 322 20.57 20.15 7.23
CA HIS A 322 20.92 20.05 5.81
C HIS A 322 21.42 21.39 5.25
N ASN A 323 20.74 22.46 5.62
CA ASN A 323 21.05 23.84 5.26
C ASN A 323 20.46 24.79 6.32
N GLU A 324 20.49 26.10 6.07
CA GLU A 324 19.99 27.10 7.03
C GLU A 324 18.50 26.97 7.35
N LYS A 325 17.70 26.43 6.43
CA LYS A 325 16.23 26.39 6.51
C LYS A 325 15.66 25.00 6.76
N ARG A 326 16.44 23.94 6.59
CA ARG A 326 15.96 22.55 6.66
C ARG A 326 16.81 21.69 7.59
N SER A 327 16.14 21.06 8.53
CA SER A 327 16.72 20.05 9.44
C SER A 327 15.76 18.88 9.59
N SER A 328 16.32 17.67 9.70
CA SER A 328 15.55 16.43 9.83
C SER A 328 15.80 15.74 11.18
N TYR A 329 14.80 15.01 11.65
CA TYR A 329 14.78 14.38 12.97
C TYR A 329 15.74 13.19 13.13
N GLY A 330 16.02 12.44 12.05
CA GLY A 330 16.79 11.20 12.13
C GLY A 330 16.00 10.06 12.76
N HIS A 331 16.67 9.31 13.64
CA HIS A 331 16.13 8.11 14.30
C HIS A 331 15.67 7.06 13.27
N ALA A 332 16.45 6.82 12.22
CA ALA A 332 16.21 5.71 11.30
C ALA A 332 16.14 4.40 12.08
N MET A 333 15.11 3.58 11.83
CA MET A 333 14.83 2.43 12.68
C MET A 333 14.12 1.27 11.96
N VAL A 334 14.10 0.13 12.65
CA VAL A 334 13.32 -1.05 12.31
C VAL A 334 12.41 -1.40 13.48
N VAL A 335 11.13 -1.60 13.19
CA VAL A 335 10.13 -2.05 14.17
C VAL A 335 9.63 -3.44 13.77
N ASP A 336 9.53 -4.35 14.73
CA ASP A 336 8.99 -5.69 14.52
C ASP A 336 7.44 -5.71 14.46
N PRO A 337 6.81 -6.81 14.01
CA PRO A 337 5.35 -6.94 13.94
C PRO A 337 4.61 -6.87 15.29
N TRP A 338 5.33 -6.84 16.41
CA TRP A 338 4.79 -6.67 17.76
C TRP A 338 4.93 -5.23 18.26
N GLY A 339 5.54 -4.34 17.46
CA GLY A 339 5.75 -2.94 17.80
C GLY A 339 7.00 -2.66 18.61
N ASN A 340 7.96 -3.60 18.70
CA ASN A 340 9.25 -3.35 19.34
C ASN A 340 10.21 -2.69 18.35
N VAL A 341 10.91 -1.63 18.77
CA VAL A 341 12.03 -1.07 18.00
C VAL A 341 13.23 -2.00 18.16
N VAL A 342 13.57 -2.75 17.12
CA VAL A 342 14.62 -3.78 17.15
C VAL A 342 15.99 -3.28 16.69
N ALA A 343 16.02 -2.16 15.97
CA ALA A 343 17.24 -1.48 15.57
C ALA A 343 16.98 0.02 15.37
N GLN A 344 17.95 0.87 15.70
CA GLN A 344 17.86 2.31 15.50
C GLN A 344 19.25 2.93 15.35
N CYS A 345 19.40 3.92 14.47
CA CYS A 345 20.64 4.69 14.29
C CYS A 345 20.84 5.73 15.41
N SER A 346 22.10 6.08 15.66
CA SER A 346 22.47 7.27 16.43
C SER A 346 22.42 8.52 15.53
N ASN A 347 22.16 9.70 16.11
CA ASN A 347 22.02 10.96 15.36
C ASN A 347 23.28 11.83 15.35
N THR A 348 24.45 11.23 15.48
CA THR A 348 25.73 11.97 15.52
C THR A 348 26.35 12.12 14.13
N GLU A 349 26.32 11.04 13.34
CA GLU A 349 26.96 10.95 12.04
C GLU A 349 26.14 10.02 11.10
N PRO A 350 26.34 10.09 9.77
CA PRO A 350 25.76 9.12 8.86
C PRO A 350 26.12 7.70 9.29
N SER A 351 25.12 6.84 9.44
CA SER A 351 25.27 5.54 10.09
C SER A 351 24.27 4.51 9.58
N LEU A 352 24.49 3.26 9.97
CA LEU A 352 23.62 2.12 9.70
C LEU A 352 23.11 1.53 11.01
N CYS A 353 21.86 1.11 11.02
CA CYS A 353 21.38 0.12 11.98
C CYS A 353 21.04 -1.19 11.24
N PHE A 354 21.21 -2.31 11.92
CA PHE A 354 21.05 -3.64 11.35
C PHE A 354 19.97 -4.40 12.09
N ALA A 355 19.11 -5.11 11.36
CA ALA A 355 18.06 -5.94 11.93
C ALA A 355 17.90 -7.25 11.14
N SER A 356 17.62 -8.33 11.86
CA SER A 356 17.17 -9.59 11.27
C SER A 356 15.66 -9.53 11.00
N ILE A 357 15.25 -9.82 9.77
CA ILE A 357 13.83 -10.05 9.46
C ILE A 357 13.50 -11.53 9.68
N ASP A 358 12.66 -11.81 10.68
CA ASP A 358 12.14 -13.14 11.00
C ASP A 358 10.67 -13.26 10.54
N LEU A 359 10.46 -13.81 9.34
CA LEU A 359 9.13 -14.07 8.79
C LEU A 359 8.36 -15.16 9.58
N PRO A 360 8.97 -16.26 10.04
CA PRO A 360 8.32 -17.17 10.99
C PRO A 360 7.75 -16.48 12.26
N PHE A 361 8.46 -15.52 12.84
CA PHE A 361 7.96 -14.70 13.95
C PHE A 361 6.73 -13.89 13.53
N LEU A 362 6.81 -13.19 12.39
CA LEU A 362 5.68 -12.44 11.82
C LEU A 362 4.43 -13.32 11.65
N GLN A 363 4.59 -14.53 11.10
CA GLN A 363 3.47 -15.47 10.94
C GLN A 363 2.92 -15.95 12.30
N THR A 364 3.79 -16.11 13.29
CA THR A 364 3.38 -16.44 14.66
C THR A 364 2.55 -15.32 15.29
N VAL A 365 2.95 -14.05 15.10
CA VAL A 365 2.19 -12.89 15.58
C VAL A 365 0.79 -12.85 14.95
N ARG A 366 0.72 -12.97 13.61
CA ARG A 366 -0.54 -12.99 12.85
C ARG A 366 -1.47 -14.12 13.31
N LYS A 367 -0.94 -15.31 13.55
CA LYS A 367 -1.72 -16.47 14.02
C LYS A 367 -2.22 -16.31 15.46
N ARG A 368 -1.42 -15.72 16.35
CA ARG A 368 -1.78 -15.54 17.77
C ARG A 368 -2.77 -14.42 18.00
N LEU A 369 -2.70 -13.38 17.18
CA LEU A 369 -3.62 -12.24 17.24
C LEU A 369 -4.13 -11.96 15.81
N PRO A 370 -5.16 -12.68 15.32
CA PRO A 370 -5.62 -12.57 13.94
C PRO A 370 -6.48 -11.30 13.71
N VAL A 371 -5.89 -10.12 13.90
CA VAL A 371 -6.59 -8.82 13.82
C VAL A 371 -7.31 -8.63 12.49
N MET A 372 -6.70 -9.07 11.38
CA MET A 372 -7.30 -8.95 10.05
C MET A 372 -8.56 -9.80 9.87
N ASP A 373 -8.67 -10.94 10.57
CA ASP A 373 -9.83 -11.83 10.49
C ASP A 373 -11.00 -11.30 11.35
N HIS A 374 -10.71 -10.44 12.32
CA HIS A 374 -11.69 -9.83 13.23
C HIS A 374 -12.30 -8.52 12.71
N LEU A 375 -11.90 -8.08 11.51
CA LEU A 375 -12.41 -6.85 10.91
C LEU A 375 -13.92 -6.97 10.63
N ARG A 376 -14.69 -5.99 11.12
CA ARG A 376 -16.15 -5.92 10.92
C ARG A 376 -16.49 -5.34 9.55
N GLN A 377 -16.18 -6.08 8.49
CA GLN A 377 -16.44 -5.71 7.09
C GLN A 377 -17.94 -5.55 6.78
N ASP A 378 -18.80 -6.03 7.67
CA ASP A 378 -20.24 -5.79 7.68
C ASP A 378 -20.62 -4.39 8.16
N LEU A 379 -19.81 -3.75 9.03
CA LEU A 379 -20.08 -2.41 9.59
C LEU A 379 -19.27 -1.31 8.91
N TYR A 380 -18.01 -1.60 8.58
CA TYR A 380 -17.12 -0.64 7.94
C TYR A 380 -16.22 -1.34 6.94
N ARG A 381 -15.91 -0.63 5.85
CA ARG A 381 -15.00 -1.12 4.81
C ARG A 381 -14.03 0.00 4.51
N THR A 382 -12.74 -0.33 4.54
CA THR A 382 -11.71 0.62 4.11
C THR A 382 -11.69 0.66 2.59
N ALA A 383 -11.50 1.85 2.02
CA ALA A 383 -11.68 2.14 0.61
C ALA A 383 -11.02 1.10 -0.30
N THR A 384 -11.80 0.57 -1.24
CA THR A 384 -11.34 -0.31 -2.31
C THR A 384 -10.39 0.46 -3.22
N VAL A 385 -9.27 -0.15 -3.60
CA VAL A 385 -8.35 0.45 -4.57
C VAL A 385 -8.85 0.15 -5.98
N CYS A 386 -9.48 1.12 -6.63
CA CYS A 386 -9.72 1.08 -8.07
C CYS A 386 -8.42 1.37 -8.82
N GLU A 387 -7.55 0.37 -8.90
CA GLU A 387 -6.38 0.43 -9.76
C GLU A 387 -6.77 0.04 -11.18
N ARG A 388 -6.71 1.03 -12.08
CA ARG A 388 -6.73 0.80 -13.53
C ARG A 388 -5.53 -0.08 -13.90
N LEU A 389 -5.80 -1.23 -14.53
CA LEU A 389 -4.76 -2.04 -15.14
C LEU A 389 -4.31 -1.37 -16.43
N ASP A 390 -3.00 -1.43 -16.70
CA ASP A 390 -2.42 -0.99 -17.97
C ASP A 390 -3.08 -1.77 -19.13
N PRO A 391 -3.61 -1.07 -20.15
CA PRO A 391 -4.29 -1.71 -21.28
C PRO A 391 -3.38 -2.64 -22.09
N HIS A 392 -2.05 -2.48 -21.99
CA HIS A 392 -1.06 -3.34 -22.64
C HIS A 392 -0.75 -4.61 -21.83
N LEU A 393 -0.83 -4.56 -20.50
CA LEU A 393 -0.52 -5.69 -19.60
C LEU A 393 -1.73 -6.60 -19.27
N GLY A 394 -2.91 -6.33 -19.84
CA GLY A 394 -4.13 -7.12 -19.64
C GLY A 394 -4.17 -8.48 -20.36
N LYS A 395 -5.11 -9.34 -19.94
CA LYS A 395 -5.39 -10.66 -20.55
C LYS A 395 -5.73 -10.52 -22.05
N GLU A 396 -5.35 -11.52 -22.87
CA GLU A 396 -5.71 -11.57 -24.30
C GLU A 396 -7.22 -11.73 -24.54
N SER A 397 -7.94 -12.29 -23.56
CA SER A 397 -9.40 -12.39 -23.58
C SER A 397 -9.99 -12.44 -22.18
N TYR A 398 -11.29 -12.14 -22.09
CA TYR A 398 -12.06 -12.07 -20.85
C TYR A 398 -13.29 -12.96 -20.95
N ALA A 399 -13.57 -13.74 -19.91
CA ALA A 399 -14.73 -14.61 -19.86
C ALA A 399 -15.98 -13.81 -19.45
N PHE A 400 -17.03 -13.89 -20.27
CA PHE A 400 -18.34 -13.31 -19.98
C PHE A 400 -19.38 -14.44 -20.00
N ALA A 401 -19.51 -15.14 -18.87
CA ALA A 401 -20.14 -16.45 -18.80
C ALA A 401 -19.49 -17.43 -19.80
N GLU A 402 -20.28 -18.09 -20.65
CA GLU A 402 -19.82 -18.97 -21.72
C GLU A 402 -19.19 -18.24 -22.92
N LYS A 403 -19.28 -16.90 -22.97
CA LYS A 403 -18.77 -16.08 -24.08
C LYS A 403 -17.33 -15.63 -23.79
N VAL A 404 -16.56 -15.43 -24.86
CA VAL A 404 -15.19 -14.89 -24.78
C VAL A 404 -15.15 -13.51 -25.41
N ILE A 405 -14.77 -12.50 -24.64
CA ILE A 405 -14.61 -11.12 -25.09
C ILE A 405 -13.12 -10.89 -25.44
N PRO A 406 -12.79 -10.56 -26.70
CA PRO A 406 -11.43 -10.24 -27.09
C PRO A 406 -10.90 -8.99 -26.36
N LYS A 407 -9.61 -8.96 -26.03
CA LYS A 407 -8.94 -7.77 -25.46
C LYS A 407 -9.20 -6.50 -26.28
N SER A 408 -9.31 -6.62 -27.60
CA SER A 408 -9.57 -5.48 -28.49
C SER A 408 -10.92 -4.79 -28.23
N CYS A 409 -11.91 -5.50 -27.69
CA CYS A 409 -13.24 -4.98 -27.37
C CYS A 409 -13.37 -4.46 -25.92
N VAL A 410 -12.36 -4.72 -25.08
CA VAL A 410 -12.27 -4.21 -23.71
C VAL A 410 -11.59 -2.84 -23.75
N PHE A 411 -12.19 -1.86 -23.07
CA PHE A 411 -11.66 -0.48 -23.06
C PHE A 411 -11.25 0.00 -21.67
N TYR A 412 -11.61 -0.72 -20.61
CA TYR A 412 -11.28 -0.37 -19.23
C TYR A 412 -11.20 -1.65 -18.40
N SER A 413 -10.24 -1.74 -17.47
CA SER A 413 -10.18 -2.86 -16.53
C SER A 413 -9.44 -2.51 -15.25
N THR A 414 -9.86 -3.14 -14.15
CA THR A 414 -9.19 -3.20 -12.86
C THR A 414 -8.85 -4.66 -12.53
N ARG A 415 -8.29 -4.89 -11.34
CA ARG A 415 -8.08 -6.24 -10.81
C ARG A 415 -9.38 -7.05 -10.67
N LEU A 416 -10.51 -6.38 -10.41
CA LEU A 416 -11.78 -7.03 -10.06
C LEU A 416 -12.89 -6.80 -11.08
N THR A 417 -12.77 -5.82 -11.98
CA THR A 417 -13.80 -5.43 -12.95
C THR A 417 -13.19 -5.23 -14.33
N TYR A 418 -13.98 -5.41 -15.38
CA TYR A 418 -13.63 -5.03 -16.73
C TYR A 418 -14.86 -4.47 -17.45
N ALA A 419 -14.64 -3.54 -18.38
CA ALA A 419 -15.69 -2.96 -19.20
C ALA A 419 -15.39 -3.09 -20.68
N PHE A 420 -16.42 -3.41 -21.44
CA PHE A 420 -16.33 -3.74 -22.84
C PHE A 420 -17.52 -3.18 -23.60
N VAL A 421 -17.31 -2.94 -24.89
CA VAL A 421 -18.37 -2.43 -25.75
C VAL A 421 -19.42 -3.50 -26.03
N ASN A 422 -20.69 -3.11 -26.15
CA ASN A 422 -21.78 -4.06 -26.32
C ASN A 422 -21.87 -4.54 -27.78
N ARG A 423 -22.05 -5.83 -28.04
CA ARG A 423 -22.21 -6.34 -29.42
C ARG A 423 -23.48 -5.82 -30.11
N LYS A 424 -24.51 -5.50 -29.33
CA LYS A 424 -25.78 -4.95 -29.82
C LYS A 424 -26.24 -3.78 -28.93
N PRO A 425 -25.67 -2.59 -29.12
CA PRO A 425 -25.99 -1.44 -28.28
C PRO A 425 -27.43 -0.99 -28.50
N VAL A 426 -28.13 -0.67 -27.41
CA VAL A 426 -29.52 -0.16 -27.40
C VAL A 426 -29.58 1.33 -27.75
N VAL A 427 -28.54 2.08 -27.36
CA VAL A 427 -28.26 3.46 -27.77
C VAL A 427 -26.76 3.59 -28.04
N GLU A 428 -26.35 4.65 -28.74
CA GLU A 428 -24.93 4.94 -28.94
C GLU A 428 -24.19 5.07 -27.59
N GLY A 429 -23.02 4.44 -27.47
CA GLY A 429 -22.25 4.44 -26.23
C GLY A 429 -22.75 3.45 -25.17
N HIS A 430 -23.75 2.61 -25.46
CA HIS A 430 -24.15 1.53 -24.55
C HIS A 430 -23.00 0.51 -24.38
N VAL A 431 -22.41 0.50 -23.18
CA VAL A 431 -21.34 -0.41 -22.76
C VAL A 431 -21.77 -1.30 -21.59
N LEU A 432 -21.00 -2.37 -21.36
CA LEU A 432 -21.21 -3.32 -20.27
C LEU A 432 -20.01 -3.30 -19.31
N VAL A 433 -20.29 -3.33 -18.01
CA VAL A 433 -19.30 -3.40 -16.93
C VAL A 433 -19.55 -4.67 -16.12
N ALA A 434 -18.56 -5.55 -15.98
CA ALA A 434 -18.71 -6.86 -15.35
C ALA A 434 -17.53 -7.18 -14.41
N PRO A 435 -17.76 -7.94 -13.32
CA PRO A 435 -16.69 -8.42 -12.47
C PRO A 435 -15.82 -9.45 -13.20
N GLN A 436 -14.54 -9.51 -12.87
CA GLN A 436 -13.60 -10.51 -13.42
C GLN A 436 -13.98 -11.93 -13.00
N ARG A 437 -14.56 -12.09 -11.80
CA ARG A 437 -15.07 -13.36 -11.29
C ARG A 437 -16.48 -13.60 -11.81
N CYS A 438 -16.65 -14.67 -12.58
CA CYS A 438 -17.93 -15.04 -13.15
C CYS A 438 -18.92 -15.51 -12.07
N VAL A 439 -19.85 -14.63 -11.70
CA VAL A 439 -20.99 -14.95 -10.82
C VAL A 439 -22.30 -14.55 -11.46
N THR A 440 -23.38 -15.28 -11.17
CA THR A 440 -24.67 -15.05 -11.82
C THR A 440 -25.50 -13.96 -11.16
N LYS A 441 -25.32 -13.71 -9.86
CA LYS A 441 -26.15 -12.76 -9.09
C LYS A 441 -25.32 -11.70 -8.38
N LEU A 442 -25.89 -10.50 -8.22
CA LEU A 442 -25.21 -9.39 -7.52
C LEU A 442 -24.90 -9.78 -6.07
N SER A 443 -25.79 -10.52 -5.41
CA SER A 443 -25.62 -11.00 -4.03
C SER A 443 -24.50 -12.01 -3.83
N MET A 444 -23.89 -12.53 -4.91
CA MET A 444 -22.74 -13.44 -4.85
C MET A 444 -21.41 -12.69 -4.88
N LEU A 445 -21.41 -11.39 -5.17
CA LEU A 445 -20.21 -10.56 -5.11
C LEU A 445 -19.82 -10.29 -3.66
N ASP A 446 -18.52 -10.27 -3.42
CA ASP A 446 -18.01 -9.80 -2.15
C ASP A 446 -18.04 -8.26 -2.08
N ALA A 447 -17.69 -7.76 -0.91
CA ALA A 447 -17.66 -6.35 -0.59
C ALA A 447 -16.77 -5.51 -1.52
N GLU A 448 -15.60 -6.05 -1.87
CA GLU A 448 -14.58 -5.38 -2.65
C GLU A 448 -15.03 -5.32 -4.11
N GLU A 449 -15.58 -6.43 -4.63
CA GLU A 449 -16.12 -6.52 -5.97
C GLU A 449 -17.31 -5.59 -6.19
N VAL A 450 -18.26 -5.49 -5.24
CA VAL A 450 -19.38 -4.55 -5.35
C VAL A 450 -18.87 -3.11 -5.42
N ALA A 451 -17.94 -2.74 -4.55
CA ALA A 451 -17.38 -1.39 -4.52
C ALA A 451 -16.61 -1.08 -5.81
N ASP A 452 -15.73 -1.98 -6.25
CA ASP A 452 -14.95 -1.82 -7.49
C ASP A 452 -15.87 -1.72 -8.71
N LEU A 453 -16.88 -2.61 -8.84
CA LEU A 453 -17.82 -2.63 -9.94
C LEU A 453 -18.53 -1.28 -10.10
N PHE A 454 -19.12 -0.74 -9.03
CA PHE A 454 -19.88 0.51 -9.11
C PHE A 454 -19.01 1.76 -9.15
N MET A 455 -17.78 1.73 -8.63
CA MET A 455 -16.81 2.80 -8.88
C MET A 455 -16.39 2.83 -10.35
N CYS A 456 -16.18 1.66 -10.99
CA CYS A 456 -15.92 1.57 -12.42
C CYS A 456 -17.12 2.11 -13.23
N VAL A 457 -18.36 1.74 -12.86
CA VAL A 457 -19.57 2.26 -13.49
C VAL A 457 -19.62 3.78 -13.41
N GLN A 458 -19.39 4.37 -12.23
CA GLN A 458 -19.39 5.83 -12.06
C GLN A 458 -18.31 6.52 -12.89
N GLU A 459 -17.10 5.95 -12.96
CA GLU A 459 -16.02 6.51 -13.77
C GLU A 459 -16.33 6.44 -15.27
N ILE A 460 -16.87 5.32 -15.72
CA ILE A 460 -17.25 5.09 -17.12
C ILE A 460 -18.40 6.02 -17.53
N GLU A 461 -19.45 6.09 -16.72
CA GLU A 461 -20.59 6.99 -16.92
C GLU A 461 -20.12 8.44 -17.11
N ARG A 462 -19.40 8.99 -16.13
CA ARG A 462 -18.87 10.35 -16.17
C ARG A 462 -17.97 10.60 -17.38
N THR A 463 -17.19 9.60 -17.79
CA THR A 463 -16.25 9.73 -18.93
C THR A 463 -17.00 9.71 -20.26
N LEU A 464 -17.97 8.82 -20.43
CA LEU A 464 -18.78 8.73 -21.64
C LEU A 464 -19.73 9.92 -21.77
N GLU A 465 -20.37 10.38 -20.69
CA GLU A 465 -21.17 11.62 -20.72
C GLU A 465 -20.34 12.81 -21.20
N LYS A 466 -19.14 12.98 -20.64
CA LYS A 466 -18.22 14.04 -21.06
C LYS A 466 -17.81 13.91 -22.53
N PHE A 467 -17.53 12.69 -22.99
CA PHE A 467 -17.12 12.42 -24.37
C PHE A 467 -18.24 12.73 -25.37
N TYR A 468 -19.48 12.35 -25.07
CA TYR A 468 -20.63 12.60 -25.93
C TYR A 468 -21.27 13.98 -25.74
N GLY A 469 -20.81 14.78 -24.78
CA GLY A 469 -21.41 16.09 -24.46
C GLY A 469 -22.80 15.97 -23.85
N LEU A 470 -23.03 14.91 -23.07
CA LEU A 470 -24.31 14.58 -22.44
C LEU A 470 -24.26 14.87 -20.94
N SER A 471 -25.43 14.87 -20.30
CA SER A 471 -25.59 15.12 -18.86
C SER A 471 -26.46 14.06 -18.17
N SER A 472 -26.74 12.96 -18.85
CA SER A 472 -27.67 11.94 -18.37
C SER A 472 -27.29 10.57 -18.91
N SER A 473 -27.43 9.55 -18.08
CA SER A 473 -27.22 8.15 -18.40
C SER A 473 -28.29 7.30 -17.73
N THR A 474 -28.58 6.14 -18.32
CA THR A 474 -29.31 5.07 -17.66
C THR A 474 -28.30 4.01 -17.23
N VAL A 475 -28.27 3.71 -15.94
CA VAL A 475 -27.50 2.61 -15.36
C VAL A 475 -28.49 1.51 -14.97
N CYS A 476 -28.34 0.32 -15.54
CA CYS A 476 -29.28 -0.78 -15.34
C CYS A 476 -28.53 -2.09 -15.05
N LEU A 477 -29.05 -2.90 -14.12
CA LEU A 477 -28.56 -4.24 -13.83
C LEU A 477 -29.77 -5.17 -13.75
N GLN A 478 -29.77 -6.22 -14.58
CA GLN A 478 -30.79 -7.26 -14.60
C GLN A 478 -30.27 -8.46 -13.78
N ASP A 479 -30.75 -8.62 -12.54
CA ASP A 479 -30.29 -9.67 -11.61
C ASP A 479 -31.26 -10.85 -11.57
N GLY A 480 -31.02 -11.85 -12.42
CA GLY A 480 -31.86 -13.05 -12.55
C GLY A 480 -32.80 -13.04 -13.76
N PRO A 481 -33.37 -14.21 -14.09
CA PRO A 481 -34.13 -14.41 -15.33
C PRO A 481 -35.40 -13.54 -15.41
N ASP A 482 -36.12 -13.39 -14.31
CA ASP A 482 -37.35 -12.58 -14.26
C ASP A 482 -37.07 -11.07 -14.32
N ALA A 483 -35.83 -10.66 -14.04
CA ALA A 483 -35.36 -9.29 -14.24
C ALA A 483 -34.85 -9.05 -15.68
N GLY A 484 -34.92 -10.07 -16.56
CA GLY A 484 -34.50 -9.98 -17.96
C GLY A 484 -33.04 -10.39 -18.23
N GLN A 485 -32.31 -10.90 -17.23
CA GLN A 485 -30.89 -11.28 -17.40
C GLN A 485 -30.72 -12.39 -18.45
N THR A 486 -30.00 -12.09 -19.53
CA THR A 486 -29.78 -13.06 -20.62
C THR A 486 -28.46 -13.82 -20.50
N VAL A 487 -27.40 -13.15 -20.04
CA VAL A 487 -26.09 -13.76 -19.80
C VAL A 487 -25.92 -14.06 -18.32
N LYS A 488 -25.53 -15.30 -18.00
CA LYS A 488 -25.33 -15.80 -16.62
C LYS A 488 -24.02 -15.30 -15.99
N HIS A 489 -23.83 -13.99 -16.05
CA HIS A 489 -22.76 -13.26 -15.40
C HIS A 489 -23.31 -11.88 -15.03
N VAL A 490 -23.08 -11.39 -13.81
CA VAL A 490 -23.41 -10.02 -13.43
C VAL A 490 -22.79 -9.04 -14.43
N HIS A 491 -23.60 -8.12 -14.94
CA HIS A 491 -23.13 -6.99 -15.72
C HIS A 491 -24.05 -5.80 -15.52
N VAL A 492 -23.44 -4.63 -15.47
CA VAL A 492 -24.13 -3.34 -15.42
C VAL A 492 -24.12 -2.75 -16.82
N HIS A 493 -25.29 -2.38 -17.32
CA HIS A 493 -25.45 -1.59 -18.52
C HIS A 493 -25.24 -0.11 -18.18
N VAL A 494 -24.39 0.57 -18.95
CA VAL A 494 -24.24 2.02 -18.90
C VAL A 494 -24.65 2.57 -20.26
N LEU A 495 -25.74 3.33 -20.29
CA LEU A 495 -26.34 3.87 -21.51
C LEU A 495 -26.38 5.40 -21.43
N PRO A 496 -25.42 6.14 -22.02
CA PRO A 496 -25.51 7.59 -22.15
C PRO A 496 -26.79 7.98 -22.91
N ARG A 497 -27.54 8.96 -22.41
CA ARG A 497 -28.89 9.28 -22.89
C ARG A 497 -28.97 10.63 -23.58
N ARG A 498 -29.73 10.68 -24.68
CA ARG A 498 -30.18 11.92 -25.33
C ARG A 498 -31.68 12.09 -25.15
N ARG A 499 -32.12 13.34 -25.28
CA ARG A 499 -33.55 13.64 -25.35
C ARG A 499 -34.12 12.95 -26.60
N ASN A 500 -35.22 12.20 -26.41
CA ASN A 500 -35.92 11.45 -27.45
C ASN A 500 -35.16 10.23 -28.01
N ASP A 501 -34.27 9.59 -27.23
CA ASP A 501 -33.75 8.25 -27.60
C ASP A 501 -34.89 7.23 -27.81
N PHE A 502 -35.98 7.39 -27.07
CA PHE A 502 -37.19 6.58 -27.15
C PHE A 502 -38.44 7.47 -27.14
N THR A 503 -39.57 6.92 -27.59
CA THR A 503 -40.87 7.60 -27.52
C THR A 503 -41.26 7.86 -26.07
N GLU A 504 -41.27 6.81 -25.25
CA GLU A 504 -41.40 6.93 -23.79
C GLU A 504 -40.06 6.61 -23.11
N ASN A 505 -39.72 7.32 -22.05
CA ASN A 505 -38.40 7.15 -21.41
C ASN A 505 -38.14 5.71 -20.94
N ASP A 506 -39.19 5.02 -20.46
CA ASP A 506 -39.12 3.66 -19.92
C ASP A 506 -39.10 2.57 -21.01
N ASP A 507 -39.30 2.93 -22.28
CA ASP A 507 -39.14 1.98 -23.40
C ASP A 507 -37.70 1.44 -23.50
N VAL A 508 -36.73 2.10 -22.85
CA VAL A 508 -35.36 1.60 -22.71
C VAL A 508 -35.31 0.22 -22.06
N TYR A 509 -36.21 -0.09 -21.12
CA TYR A 509 -36.27 -1.40 -20.47
C TYR A 509 -36.85 -2.47 -21.40
N VAL A 510 -37.84 -2.10 -22.21
CA VAL A 510 -38.39 -2.97 -23.26
C VAL A 510 -37.33 -3.26 -24.32
N ALA A 511 -36.57 -2.24 -24.72
CA ALA A 511 -35.46 -2.38 -25.65
C ALA A 511 -34.36 -3.29 -25.07
N LEU A 512 -33.95 -3.09 -23.82
CA LEU A 512 -32.98 -3.95 -23.12
C LEU A 512 -33.47 -5.40 -23.01
N GLU A 513 -34.75 -5.64 -22.75
CA GLU A 513 -35.30 -7.00 -22.65
C GLU A 513 -35.29 -7.75 -24.00
N ARG A 514 -35.46 -7.03 -25.11
CA ARG A 514 -35.64 -7.61 -26.45
C ARG A 514 -34.38 -7.62 -27.31
N HIS A 515 -33.42 -6.73 -27.06
CA HIS A 515 -32.34 -6.44 -28.00
C HIS A 515 -31.57 -7.69 -28.44
N ASP A 516 -31.33 -8.67 -27.59
CA ASP A 516 -30.55 -9.87 -27.90
C ASP A 516 -31.40 -11.14 -28.13
N LYS A 517 -32.73 -11.01 -28.13
CA LYS A 517 -33.67 -12.16 -28.22
C LYS A 517 -34.37 -12.31 -29.56
N ASP A 518 -34.41 -11.28 -30.40
CA ASP A 518 -35.06 -11.34 -31.72
C ASP A 518 -34.15 -12.03 -32.77
N PRO A 519 -34.49 -13.25 -33.25
CA PRO A 519 -33.70 -13.96 -34.24
C PRO A 519 -33.75 -13.34 -35.64
N SER A 520 -34.73 -12.47 -35.91
CA SER A 520 -34.91 -11.81 -37.20
C SER A 520 -34.05 -10.53 -37.35
N ASP A 521 -33.53 -10.02 -36.24
CA ASP A 521 -32.72 -8.81 -36.20
C ASP A 521 -31.22 -9.13 -36.29
N ASN A 522 -30.67 -8.95 -37.51
CA ASN A 522 -29.28 -9.20 -37.87
C ASN A 522 -28.33 -8.01 -37.60
N SER A 523 -28.72 -6.99 -36.84
CA SER A 523 -27.92 -5.79 -36.52
C SER A 523 -26.70 -6.00 -35.61
N TRP A 524 -26.16 -7.22 -35.56
CA TRP A 524 -25.00 -7.54 -34.72
C TRP A 524 -23.75 -6.85 -35.24
N ARG A 525 -23.09 -6.07 -34.38
CA ARG A 525 -21.81 -5.45 -34.71
C ARG A 525 -20.73 -6.51 -34.90
N SER A 526 -19.85 -6.25 -35.85
CA SER A 526 -18.62 -7.02 -36.06
C SER A 526 -17.60 -6.74 -34.95
N VAL A 527 -16.67 -7.67 -34.75
CA VAL A 527 -15.55 -7.47 -33.80
C VAL A 527 -14.67 -6.30 -34.23
N GLU A 528 -14.56 -6.04 -35.53
CA GLU A 528 -13.83 -4.90 -36.10
C GLU A 528 -14.43 -3.56 -35.64
N GLU A 529 -15.75 -3.39 -35.77
CA GLU A 529 -16.46 -2.18 -35.32
C GLU A 529 -16.36 -2.00 -33.81
N MET A 530 -16.58 -3.07 -33.06
CA MET A 530 -16.43 -3.07 -31.59
C MET A 530 -15.01 -2.68 -31.17
N SER A 531 -13.99 -3.20 -31.86
CA SER A 531 -12.59 -2.92 -31.55
C SER A 531 -12.23 -1.45 -31.80
N LYS A 532 -12.81 -0.83 -32.84
CA LYS A 532 -12.62 0.60 -33.14
C LYS A 532 -13.23 1.48 -32.06
N GLU A 533 -14.47 1.20 -31.65
CA GLU A 533 -15.13 1.94 -30.56
C GLU A 533 -14.37 1.76 -29.24
N ALA A 534 -13.99 0.54 -28.89
CA ALA A 534 -13.23 0.26 -27.68
C ALA A 534 -11.85 0.95 -27.67
N ALA A 535 -11.20 1.12 -28.84
CA ALA A 535 -9.96 1.87 -28.96
C ALA A 535 -10.17 3.37 -28.68
N VAL A 536 -11.25 3.97 -29.18
CA VAL A 536 -11.63 5.36 -28.88
C VAL A 536 -11.84 5.51 -27.37
N PHE A 537 -12.62 4.63 -26.75
CA PHE A 537 -12.86 4.69 -25.30
C PHE A 537 -11.58 4.47 -24.49
N ARG A 538 -10.70 3.54 -24.89
CA ARG A 538 -9.40 3.34 -24.22
C ARG A 538 -8.60 4.65 -24.13
N ASN A 539 -8.60 5.45 -25.21
CA ASN A 539 -7.89 6.73 -25.21
C ASN A 539 -8.45 7.71 -24.17
N LEU A 540 -9.76 7.67 -23.88
CA LEU A 540 -10.37 8.54 -22.86
C LEU A 540 -9.85 8.24 -21.45
N PHE A 541 -9.54 6.97 -21.16
CA PHE A 541 -9.08 6.54 -19.83
C PHE A 541 -7.56 6.50 -19.70
N TYR A 542 -6.82 6.31 -20.79
CA TYR A 542 -5.37 6.05 -20.75
C TYR A 542 -4.49 7.06 -21.50
N GLN A 543 -5.03 7.92 -22.38
CA GLN A 543 -4.23 8.95 -23.08
C GLN A 543 -4.20 10.33 -22.37
N ARG A 544 -4.48 10.35 -21.08
CA ARG A 544 -4.00 11.42 -20.19
C ARG A 544 -2.88 10.85 -19.32
N GLN A 545 -1.71 10.67 -19.93
CA GLN A 545 -0.44 10.63 -19.21
C GLN A 545 0.39 11.81 -19.68
#